data_AF-A0A533W7Z5-F1
#
_entry.id   AF-A0A533W7Z5-F1
#
_cell.length_a   1.000
_cell.length_b   1.000
_cell.length_c   1.000
_cell.angle_alpha   90.00
_cell.angle_beta   90.00
_cell.angle_gamma   90.00
#
_symmetry.space_group_name_H-M   'P 1'
#
loop_
_entity.id
_entity.type
_entity.pdbx_description
1 polymer ?
#
loop_
_entity_poly.entity_id
_entity_poly.type
_entity_poly.pdbx_seq_one_letter_code
_entity_poly.pdbx_strand_id
1 'polypeptide(L)'
;MEKTILKYAKGLSADANSWEKRNHKKYGGFTNICRQVEYDIQHGVTNEELLAIISKIRSHSSFRTLRKDVASMERLSSLEGHFTRPKEIMPQWSYKTK
;
A
#
# COMPACT_ATOMS: atom_id res chain seq x y z
N MET A 1 1.23 0.34 10.33
CA MET A 1 1.51 -0.25 9.00
C MET A 1 0.87 -1.61 8.65
N GLU A 2 1.19 -2.75 9.30
CA GLU A 2 0.82 -4.11 8.80
C GLU A 2 -0.67 -4.30 8.52
N LYS A 3 -1.54 -3.91 9.45
CA LYS A 3 -3.01 -4.00 9.29
C LYS A 3 -3.52 -3.25 8.06
N THR A 4 -2.92 -2.09 7.76
CA THR A 4 -3.30 -1.28 6.61
C THR A 4 -2.89 -1.94 5.31
N ILE A 5 -1.67 -2.46 5.23
CA ILE A 5 -1.18 -3.23 4.06
C ILE A 5 -2.08 -4.44 3.83
N LEU A 6 -2.42 -5.20 4.88
CA LEU A 6 -3.32 -6.34 4.79
C LEU A 6 -4.73 -5.95 4.31
N LYS A 7 -5.27 -4.83 4.79
CA LYS A 7 -6.57 -4.33 4.33
C LYS A 7 -6.54 -3.98 2.84
N TYR A 8 -5.49 -3.32 2.39
CA TYR A 8 -5.31 -2.96 0.98
C TYR A 8 -5.13 -4.22 0.10
N ALA A 9 -4.32 -5.17 0.55
CA ALA A 9 -4.09 -6.45 -0.13
C ALA A 9 -5.36 -7.31 -0.21
N LYS A 10 -6.20 -7.34 0.83
CA LYS A 10 -7.50 -8.02 0.79
C LYS A 10 -8.46 -7.33 -0.17
N GLY A 11 -8.56 -6.01 -0.10
CA GLY A 11 -9.43 -5.22 -0.98
C GLY A 11 -10.90 -5.44 -0.69
N LEU A 12 -11.72 -5.27 -1.71
CA LEU A 12 -13.16 -5.43 -1.62
C LEU A 12 -13.55 -6.88 -1.93
N SER A 13 -14.37 -7.49 -1.07
CA SER A 13 -14.93 -8.82 -1.32
C SER A 13 -15.86 -8.80 -2.53
N ALA A 14 -15.96 -9.92 -3.26
CA ALA A 14 -16.90 -10.08 -4.36
C ALA A 14 -18.36 -9.89 -3.89
N ASP A 15 -18.67 -10.42 -2.69
CA ASP A 15 -20.00 -10.35 -2.08
C ASP A 15 -20.23 -9.08 -1.24
N ALA A 16 -19.39 -8.05 -1.42
CA ALA A 16 -19.47 -6.85 -0.61
C ALA A 16 -20.78 -6.08 -0.81
N ASN A 17 -21.33 -5.60 0.31
CA ASN A 17 -22.54 -4.79 0.31
C ASN A 17 -22.28 -3.36 -0.20
N SER A 18 -23.35 -2.60 -0.46
CA SER A 18 -23.27 -1.24 -1.01
C SER A 18 -22.48 -0.27 -0.12
N TRP A 19 -22.55 -0.43 1.20
CA TRP A 19 -21.81 0.39 2.15
C TRP A 19 -20.31 0.08 2.11
N GLU A 20 -19.94 -1.20 2.06
CA GLU A 20 -18.55 -1.65 1.93
C GLU A 20 -17.93 -1.18 0.61
N LYS A 21 -18.68 -1.26 -0.50
CA LYS A 21 -18.31 -0.69 -1.80
C LYS A 21 -18.00 0.81 -1.71
N ARG A 22 -18.90 1.58 -1.08
CA ARG A 22 -18.71 3.03 -0.89
C ARG A 22 -17.50 3.33 0.00
N ASN A 23 -17.33 2.58 1.07
CA ASN A 23 -16.23 2.75 2.02
C ASN A 23 -14.88 2.40 1.37
N HIS A 24 -14.83 1.34 0.57
CA HIS A 24 -13.65 0.95 -0.19
C HIS A 24 -13.29 2.00 -1.24
N LYS A 25 -14.27 2.55 -1.97
CA LYS A 25 -14.03 3.67 -2.89
C LYS A 25 -13.43 4.88 -2.18
N LYS A 26 -13.87 5.18 -0.96
CA LYS A 26 -13.40 6.35 -0.19
C LYS A 26 -12.03 6.15 0.46
N TYR A 27 -11.76 4.96 1.04
CA TYR A 27 -10.60 4.74 1.89
C TYR A 27 -9.68 3.59 1.45
N GLY A 28 -10.11 2.72 0.54
CA GLY A 28 -9.39 1.54 0.10
C GLY A 28 -8.48 1.72 -1.11
N GLY A 29 -8.46 2.91 -1.72
CA GLY A 29 -7.67 3.20 -2.91
C GLY A 29 -6.15 3.28 -2.65
N PHE A 30 -5.38 3.11 -3.73
CA PHE A 30 -3.91 3.14 -3.73
C PHE A 30 -3.34 4.43 -3.12
N THR A 31 -3.87 5.60 -3.47
CA THR A 31 -3.37 6.88 -2.95
C THR A 31 -3.50 6.97 -1.42
N ASN A 32 -4.52 6.36 -0.83
CA ASN A 32 -4.73 6.42 0.61
C ASN A 32 -3.78 5.51 1.38
N ILE A 33 -3.51 4.30 0.85
CA ILE A 33 -2.49 3.43 1.45
C ILE A 33 -1.10 4.08 1.33
N CYS A 34 -0.76 4.69 0.19
CA CYS A 34 0.51 5.40 0.04
C CYS A 34 0.66 6.50 1.08
N ARG A 35 -0.36 7.36 1.27
CA ARG A 35 -0.33 8.42 2.29
C ARG A 35 -0.17 7.87 3.71
N GLN A 36 -0.84 6.77 4.05
CA GLN A 36 -0.72 6.18 5.38
C GLN A 36 0.67 5.59 5.62
N VAL A 37 1.24 4.93 4.61
CA VAL A 37 2.60 4.38 4.68
C VAL A 37 3.63 5.52 4.76
N GLU A 38 3.48 6.56 3.95
CA GLU A 38 4.35 7.75 3.99
C GLU A 38 4.30 8.43 5.35
N TYR A 39 3.11 8.55 5.94
CA TYR A 39 2.94 9.07 7.29
C TYR A 39 3.68 8.19 8.31
N ASP A 40 3.47 6.87 8.28
CA ASP A 40 4.18 5.95 9.16
C ASP A 40 5.71 6.10 9.00
N ILE A 41 6.21 6.24 7.76
CA ILE A 41 7.65 6.44 7.48
C ILE A 41 8.17 7.75 8.09
N GLN A 42 7.42 8.84 7.92
CA GLN A 42 7.76 10.13 8.52
C GLN A 42 7.81 10.08 10.06
N HIS A 43 7.10 9.14 10.68
CA HIS A 43 7.04 8.97 12.13
C HIS A 43 7.99 7.88 12.66
N GLY A 44 8.92 7.40 11.82
CA GLY A 44 10.01 6.51 12.24
C GLY A 44 9.90 5.06 11.79
N VAL A 45 8.89 4.71 10.99
CA VAL A 45 8.85 3.40 10.33
C VAL A 45 9.83 3.39 9.15
N THR A 46 10.53 2.29 8.92
CA THR A 46 11.48 2.21 7.79
C THR A 46 10.83 1.58 6.55
N ASN A 47 11.40 1.87 5.38
CA ASN A 47 11.03 1.16 4.14
C ASN A 47 11.33 -0.34 4.25
N GLU A 48 12.34 -0.73 5.04
CA GLU A 48 12.68 -2.13 5.29
C GLU A 48 11.57 -2.86 6.04
N GLU A 49 10.94 -2.22 7.03
CA GLU A 49 9.78 -2.78 7.74
C GLU A 49 8.59 -3.00 6.80
N LEU A 50 8.34 -2.06 5.89
CA LEU A 50 7.33 -2.24 4.84
C LEU A 50 7.65 -3.47 3.97
N LEU A 51 8.90 -3.59 3.49
CA LEU A 51 9.32 -4.72 2.67
C LEU A 51 9.25 -6.05 3.44
N ALA A 52 9.61 -6.05 4.72
CA ALA A 52 9.49 -7.21 5.59
C ALA A 52 8.03 -7.67 5.75
N ILE A 53 7.09 -6.73 5.91
CA ILE A 53 5.66 -7.05 5.97
C ILE A 53 5.19 -7.66 4.64
N ILE A 54 5.56 -7.06 3.51
CA ILE A 54 5.15 -7.56 2.19
C ILE A 54 5.74 -8.97 1.95
N SER A 55 7.02 -9.17 2.29
CA SER A 55 7.69 -10.48 2.21
C SER A 55 7.04 -11.53 3.11
N LYS A 56 6.66 -11.16 4.33
CA LYS A 56 5.90 -12.01 5.27
C LYS A 56 4.56 -12.43 4.67
N ILE A 57 3.84 -11.52 4.00
CA ILE A 57 2.57 -11.84 3.33
C ILE A 57 2.77 -12.86 2.20
N ARG A 58 3.89 -12.79 1.47
CA ARG A 58 4.21 -13.70 0.36
C ARG A 58 4.72 -15.08 0.79
N SER A 59 5.34 -15.17 1.96
CA SER A 59 5.95 -16.43 2.44
C SER A 59 5.09 -17.16 3.47
N HIS A 60 4.48 -16.45 4.40
CA HIS A 60 3.87 -17.04 5.59
C HIS A 60 2.59 -17.82 5.29
N SER A 61 2.44 -18.98 5.93
CA SER A 61 1.33 -19.93 5.72
C SER A 61 -0.05 -19.31 6.05
N SER A 62 -0.13 -18.44 7.07
CA SER A 62 -1.37 -17.75 7.46
C SER A 62 -2.00 -16.91 6.35
N PHE A 63 -1.23 -16.49 5.34
CA PHE A 63 -1.72 -15.70 4.22
C PHE A 63 -1.93 -16.54 2.95
N ARG A 64 -1.98 -17.87 3.06
CA ARG A 64 -2.17 -18.77 1.90
C ARG A 64 -3.42 -18.45 1.09
N THR A 65 -4.53 -18.07 1.74
CA THR A 65 -5.76 -17.67 1.04
C THR A 65 -5.57 -16.38 0.26
N LEU A 66 -4.93 -15.39 0.85
CA LEU A 66 -4.61 -14.11 0.21
C LEU A 66 -3.65 -14.29 -0.97
N ARG A 67 -2.68 -15.19 -0.86
CA ARG A 67 -1.70 -15.51 -1.93
C ARG A 67 -2.31 -16.20 -3.15
N LYS A 68 -3.47 -16.85 -2.99
CA LYS A 68 -4.20 -17.45 -4.12
C LYS A 68 -4.91 -16.39 -4.96
N ASP A 69 -5.19 -15.21 -4.41
CA ASP A 69 -5.80 -14.12 -5.15
C ASP A 69 -4.73 -13.35 -5.94
N VAL A 70 -4.82 -13.41 -7.26
CA VAL A 70 -3.93 -12.68 -8.17
C VAL A 70 -4.05 -11.18 -7.95
N ALA A 71 -5.28 -10.67 -7.77
CA ALA A 71 -5.52 -9.25 -7.57
C ALA A 71 -4.88 -8.74 -6.26
N SER A 72 -4.87 -9.56 -5.20
CA SER A 72 -4.14 -9.24 -3.96
C SER A 72 -2.64 -9.11 -4.18
N MET A 73 -2.04 -10.01 -4.97
CA MET A 73 -0.60 -9.99 -5.24
C MET A 73 -0.20 -8.83 -6.16
N GLU A 74 -1.03 -8.48 -7.15
CA GLU A 74 -0.84 -7.31 -8.00
C GLU A 74 -0.85 -6.00 -7.19
N ARG A 75 -1.81 -5.88 -6.27
CA ARG A 75 -1.89 -4.73 -5.36
C ARG A 75 -0.66 -4.61 -4.48
N LEU A 76 -0.18 -5.71 -3.89
CA LEU A 76 1.06 -5.71 -3.11
C LEU A 76 2.28 -5.32 -3.94
N SER A 77 2.37 -5.80 -5.18
CA SER A 77 3.49 -5.49 -6.08
C SER A 77 3.47 -4.02 -6.51
N SER A 78 2.28 -3.46 -6.71
CA SER A 78 2.10 -2.02 -6.99
C SER A 78 2.55 -1.15 -5.82
N LEU A 79 2.21 -1.58 -4.59
CA LEU A 79 2.63 -0.88 -3.38
C LEU A 79 4.14 -0.95 -3.19
N GLU A 80 4.73 -2.14 -3.27
CA GLU A 80 6.18 -2.32 -3.17
C GLU A 80 6.94 -1.49 -4.22
N GLY A 81 6.49 -1.52 -5.48
CA GLY A 81 7.09 -0.76 -6.57
C GLY A 81 7.08 0.75 -6.34
N HIS A 82 6.11 1.29 -5.61
CA HIS A 82 6.04 2.71 -5.27
C HIS A 82 7.08 3.14 -4.23
N PHE A 83 7.42 2.26 -3.28
CA PHE A 83 8.34 2.56 -2.18
C PHE A 83 9.78 2.10 -2.43
N THR A 84 10.01 1.22 -3.39
CA THR A 84 11.35 0.78 -3.83
C THR A 84 11.95 1.68 -4.90
N ARG A 85 11.11 2.35 -5.70
CA ARG A 85 11.61 3.33 -6.67
C ARG A 85 12.11 4.55 -5.90
N PRO A 86 13.35 5.01 -6.14
CA PRO A 86 13.79 6.31 -5.66
C PRO A 86 12.80 7.33 -6.20
N LYS A 87 12.13 8.08 -5.31
CA LYS A 87 11.41 9.26 -5.76
C LYS A 87 12.47 10.18 -6.36
N GLU A 88 12.38 10.47 -7.65
CA GLU A 88 13.14 11.58 -8.22
C GLU A 88 12.80 12.80 -7.38
N ILE A 89 13.78 13.27 -6.61
CA ILE A 89 13.67 14.51 -5.86
C ILE A 89 13.69 15.59 -6.94
N MET A 90 12.54 15.93 -7.50
CA MET A 90 12.42 17.17 -8.24
C MET A 90 12.52 18.29 -7.20
N PRO A 91 13.58 19.12 -7.21
CA PRO A 91 13.70 20.21 -6.27
C PRO A 91 12.53 21.17 -6.49
N GLN A 92 11.73 21.39 -5.44
CA GLN A 92 10.47 22.14 -5.48
C GLN A 92 10.70 23.68 -5.63
N TRP A 93 11.91 24.15 -5.93
CA TRP A 93 12.23 25.58 -5.95
C TRP A 93 13.16 25.95 -7.10
N SER A 94 12.62 26.43 -8.21
CA SER A 94 13.28 27.46 -9.03
C SER A 94 12.29 28.21 -9.92
N TYR A 95 11.36 28.95 -9.32
CA TYR A 95 10.79 30.13 -9.97
C TYR A 95 11.05 31.35 -9.10
N LYS A 96 12.28 31.87 -9.20
CA LYS A 96 12.57 33.28 -8.97
C LYS A 96 13.63 33.75 -9.97
N THR A 97 13.16 34.17 -11.13
CA THR A 97 13.85 35.05 -12.09
C THR A 97 12.75 35.62 -12.98
N LYS A 98 12.53 36.93 -13.15
CA LYS A 98 13.24 38.14 -12.76
C LYS A 98 12.18 39.24 -12.62
#